data_AF-A0A8T3APC4-F1
#
_entry.id   AF-A0A8T3APC4-F1
#
_cell.length_a   1.000
_cell.length_b   1.000
_cell.length_c   1.000
_cell.angle_alpha   90.00
_cell.angle_beta   90.00
_cell.angle_gamma   90.00
#
_symmetry.space_group_name_H-M   'P 1'
#
loop_
_entity.id
_entity.type
_entity.pdbx_description
1 polymer ?
#
loop_
_entity_poly.entity_id
_entity_poly.type
_entity_poly.pdbx_seq_one_letter_code
_entity_poly.pdbx_strand_id
1 'polypeptide(L)'
;MASELPASDRKVVVHLRATGDAPILKQAKFKTAGTNKFSTVIEFLRRQLHRDTLFVYVNSAFSPNPDELMIDLYNVGGICVTHNFGFDGKLVVNYACSMAWG
;
A
#
# COMPACT_ATOMS: atom_id res chain seq x y z
N MET A 1 -0.20 1.92 30.60
CA MET A 1 -0.25 3.25 29.95
C MET A 1 0.38 3.12 28.57
N ALA A 2 -0.39 2.64 27.59
CA ALA A 2 -0.01 2.67 26.19
C ALA A 2 -1.07 3.53 25.51
N SER A 3 -0.68 4.71 25.05
CA SER A 3 -1.56 5.60 24.31
C SER A 3 -1.87 4.92 22.98
N GLU A 4 -2.96 4.17 22.94
CA GLU A 4 -3.60 3.73 21.71
C GLU A 4 -4.08 4.97 20.98
N LEU A 5 -3.20 5.58 20.19
CA LEU A 5 -3.57 6.68 19.32
C LEU A 5 -4.77 6.21 18.48
N PRO A 6 -5.90 6.95 18.51
CA PRO A 6 -7.11 6.56 17.81
C PRO A 6 -6.78 6.35 16.34
N ALA A 7 -7.32 5.29 15.73
CA ALA A 7 -7.01 4.88 14.35
C ALA A 7 -7.13 6.02 13.31
N SER A 8 -7.90 7.08 13.62
CA SER A 8 -8.02 8.30 12.82
C SER A 8 -6.73 9.12 12.64
N ASP A 9 -5.77 9.08 13.58
CA ASP A 9 -4.53 9.87 13.46
C ASP A 9 -3.36 9.07 12.85
N ARG A 10 -3.55 7.76 12.63
CA ARG A 10 -2.52 6.88 12.07
C ARG A 10 -2.39 7.09 10.57
N LYS A 11 -1.45 7.96 10.18
CA LYS A 11 -1.08 8.18 8.78
C LYS A 11 -0.17 7.07 8.30
N VAL A 12 -0.57 6.39 7.23
CA VAL A 12 0.22 5.34 6.59
C VAL A 12 1.00 5.95 5.43
N VAL A 13 2.30 5.72 5.40
CA VAL A 13 3.16 6.12 4.28
C VAL A 13 3.11 5.01 3.25
N VAL A 14 2.56 5.28 2.06
CA VAL A 14 2.46 4.32 0.97
C VAL A 14 3.56 4.61 -0.05
N HIS A 15 4.28 3.57 -0.46
CA HIS A 15 5.32 3.62 -1.48
C HIS A 15 4.95 2.67 -2.62
N LEU A 16 4.49 3.24 -3.73
CA LEU A 16 4.16 2.57 -4.98
C LEU A 16 5.44 2.26 -5.75
N ARG A 17 5.79 0.99 -5.94
CA ARG A 17 6.93 0.58 -6.77
C ARG A 17 6.45 -0.06 -8.07
N ALA A 18 6.88 0.46 -9.21
CA ALA A 18 6.67 -0.23 -10.47
C ALA A 18 7.52 -1.50 -10.51
N THR A 19 6.93 -2.62 -10.93
CA THR A 19 7.60 -3.91 -11.10
C THR A 19 7.35 -4.43 -12.52
N GLY A 20 8.39 -5.01 -13.13
CA GLY A 20 8.34 -5.48 -14.51
C GLY A 20 8.25 -4.32 -15.50
N ASP A 21 7.30 -4.41 -16.44
CA ASP A 21 7.09 -3.43 -17.52
C ASP A 21 6.10 -2.30 -17.13
N ALA A 22 5.84 -2.11 -15.84
CA ALA A 22 4.92 -1.07 -15.38
C ALA A 22 5.56 0.33 -15.45
N PRO A 23 4.83 1.38 -15.86
CA PRO A 23 5.35 2.74 -15.90
C PRO A 23 5.62 3.28 -14.48
N ILE A 24 6.79 3.89 -14.26
CA ILE A 24 7.14 4.48 -12.95
C ILE A 24 6.42 5.82 -12.75
N LEU A 25 5.64 5.93 -11.68
CA LEU A 25 5.01 7.18 -11.28
C LEU A 25 6.04 8.22 -10.79
N LYS A 26 5.87 9.47 -11.22
CA LYS A 26 6.65 10.62 -10.72
C LYS A 26 6.56 10.77 -9.20
N GLN A 27 5.40 10.47 -8.61
CA GLN A 27 5.17 10.51 -7.16
C GLN A 27 4.73 9.14 -6.65
N ALA A 28 5.71 8.26 -6.49
CA ALA A 28 5.51 6.91 -5.95
C ALA A 28 5.22 6.90 -4.44
N LYS A 29 5.68 7.90 -3.70
CA LYS A 29 5.56 7.94 -2.23
C LYS A 29 4.56 9.02 -1.82
N PHE A 30 3.52 8.63 -1.10
CA PHE A 30 2.54 9.56 -0.53
C PHE A 30 2.12 9.11 0.87
N LYS A 31 1.48 10.02 1.61
CA LYS A 31 0.93 9.74 2.93
C LYS A 31 -0.58 9.79 2.85
N THR A 32 -1.24 8.76 3.34
CA THR A 32 -2.70 8.67 3.39
C THR A 32 -3.15 8.35 4.82
N ALA A 33 -4.37 8.71 5.16
CA ALA A 33 -4.97 8.27 6.41
C ALA A 33 -5.13 6.74 6.40
N GLY A 34 -4.87 6.09 7.53
CA GLY A 34 -5.09 4.66 7.70
C GLY A 34 -6.56 4.24 7.54
N THR A 35 -7.47 5.19 7.69
CA THR A 35 -8.93 5.04 7.49
C THR A 35 -9.34 5.05 6.02
N ASN A 36 -8.45 5.37 5.08
CA ASN A 36 -8.76 5.27 3.65
C ASN A 36 -8.72 3.82 3.19
N LYS A 37 -9.56 3.51 2.20
CA LYS A 37 -9.59 2.20 1.54
C LYS A 37 -8.48 2.07 0.50
N PHE A 38 -8.00 0.85 0.32
CA PHE A 38 -7.00 0.51 -0.69
C PHE A 38 -7.53 0.67 -2.13
N SER A 39 -8.84 0.51 -2.33
CA SER A 39 -9.53 0.76 -3.60
C SER A 39 -9.15 2.10 -4.23
N THR A 40 -9.07 3.16 -3.42
CA THR A 40 -8.69 4.51 -3.87
C THR A 40 -7.32 4.51 -4.54
N VAL A 41 -6.37 3.70 -4.05
CA VAL A 41 -5.02 3.60 -4.62
C VAL A 41 -5.01 2.79 -5.89
N ILE A 42 -5.80 1.71 -5.96
CA ILE A 42 -5.95 0.93 -7.18
C ILE A 42 -6.56 1.80 -8.28
N GLU A 43 -7.64 2.53 -7.98
CA GLU A 43 -8.27 3.46 -8.93
C GLU A 43 -7.30 4.57 -9.35
N PHE A 44 -6.52 5.11 -8.42
CA PHE A 44 -5.48 6.09 -8.72
C PHE A 44 -4.42 5.51 -9.67
N LEU A 45 -3.90 4.31 -9.40
CA LEU A 45 -2.94 3.62 -10.27
C LEU A 45 -3.50 3.40 -11.68
N ARG A 46 -4.74 2.91 -11.77
CA ARG A 46 -5.43 2.69 -13.05
C ARG A 46 -5.58 3.99 -13.85
N ARG A 47 -6.00 5.06 -13.18
CA ARG A 47 -6.14 6.40 -13.79
C ARG A 47 -4.82 7.02 -14.18
N GLN A 48 -3.74 6.84 -13.40
CA GLN A 48 -2.43 7.39 -13.71
C GLN A 48 -1.71 6.63 -14.82
N LEU A 49 -1.85 5.30 -14.85
CA LEU A 49 -1.18 4.44 -15.82
C LEU A 49 -2.03 4.18 -17.07
N HIS A 50 -3.28 4.66 -17.08
CA HIS A 50 -4.25 4.46 -18.16
C HIS A 50 -4.40 2.97 -18.52
N ARG A 51 -4.45 2.11 -17.50
CA ARG A 51 -4.48 0.65 -17.63
C ARG A 51 -5.63 0.06 -16.83
N ASP A 52 -6.44 -0.76 -17.48
CA ASP A 52 -7.53 -1.50 -16.82
C ASP A 52 -7.01 -2.72 -16.05
N THR A 53 -6.03 -3.43 -16.62
CA THR A 53 -5.39 -4.62 -16.04
C THR A 53 -4.09 -4.24 -15.32
N LEU A 54 -4.17 -4.14 -14.00
CA LEU A 54 -3.04 -3.89 -13.11
C LEU A 54 -3.07 -4.88 -11.96
N PHE A 55 -1.94 -5.54 -11.73
CA PHE A 55 -1.73 -6.40 -10.57
C PHE A 55 -1.03 -5.61 -9.49
N VAL A 56 -1.53 -5.69 -8.27
CA VAL A 56 -1.05 -4.88 -7.14
C VAL A 56 -0.73 -5.81 -5.98
N TYR A 57 0.45 -5.65 -5.40
CA TYR A 57 0.99 -6.55 -4.38
C TYR A 57 1.56 -5.74 -3.23
N VAL A 58 1.11 -6.03 -2.02
CA VAL A 58 1.65 -5.45 -0.79
C VAL A 58 2.87 -6.27 -0.35
N ASN A 59 3.95 -5.58 -0.02
CA ASN A 59 5.21 -6.17 0.45
C ASN A 59 5.82 -7.24 -0.48
N SER A 60 5.46 -7.21 -1.77
CA SER A 60 5.88 -8.24 -2.75
C SER A 60 5.44 -9.66 -2.38
N ALA A 61 4.38 -9.79 -1.57
CA ALA A 61 3.98 -11.07 -0.96
C ALA A 61 2.54 -11.45 -1.30
N PHE A 62 1.59 -10.52 -1.20
CA PHE A 62 0.16 -10.82 -1.41
C PHE A 62 -0.59 -9.66 -2.06
N SER A 63 -1.69 -9.98 -2.75
CA SER A 63 -2.61 -8.97 -3.28
C SER A 63 -3.71 -8.69 -2.26
N PRO A 64 -3.76 -7.49 -1.66
CA PRO A 64 -4.82 -7.13 -0.74
C PRO A 64 -6.18 -6.97 -1.44
N ASN A 65 -7.24 -7.02 -0.66
CA ASN A 65 -8.60 -6.73 -1.09
C ASN A 65 -8.80 -5.20 -1.22
N PRO A 66 -9.50 -4.72 -2.26
CA PRO A 66 -9.72 -3.28 -2.47
C PRO A 66 -10.54 -2.62 -1.34
N ASP A 67 -11.39 -3.38 -0.65
CA ASP A 67 -12.20 -2.88 0.45
C ASP A 67 -11.47 -2.81 1.80
N GLU A 68 -10.25 -3.38 1.88
CA GLU A 68 -9.44 -3.28 3.10
C GLU A 68 -8.94 -1.85 3.32
N LEU A 69 -8.83 -1.50 4.59
CA LEU A 69 -8.30 -0.21 5.03
C LEU A 69 -6.78 -0.22 4.95
N MET A 70 -6.19 0.93 4.64
CA MET A 70 -4.73 1.11 4.62
C MET A 70 -4.08 0.70 5.93
N ILE A 71 -4.75 0.97 7.06
CA ILE A 71 -4.27 0.57 8.39
C ILE A 71 -4.29 -0.95 8.57
N ASP A 72 -5.28 -1.62 7.99
CA ASP A 72 -5.41 -3.06 8.10
C ASP A 72 -4.32 -3.74 7.28
N LEU A 73 -4.08 -3.28 6.05
CA LEU A 73 -2.96 -3.74 5.22
C LEU A 73 -1.60 -3.49 5.86
N TYR A 74 -1.45 -2.36 6.53
CA TYR A 74 -0.26 -2.06 7.31
C TYR A 74 -0.08 -3.06 8.47
N ASN A 75 -1.16 -3.44 9.14
CA ASN A 75 -1.14 -4.39 10.25
C ASN A 75 -0.94 -5.85 9.78
N VAL A 76 -1.67 -6.28 8.75
CA VAL A 76 -1.58 -7.61 8.11
C VAL A 76 -0.22 -7.86 7.48
N GLY A 77 0.42 -6.82 6.93
CA GLY A 77 1.79 -6.90 6.42
C GLY A 77 2.88 -7.20 7.47
N GLY A 78 2.51 -7.56 8.70
CA GLY A 78 3.43 -7.85 9.79
C GLY A 78 4.03 -6.60 10.43
N ILE A 79 3.65 -5.40 9.98
CA ILE A 79 4.04 -4.12 10.59
C ILE A 79 3.12 -3.85 11.77
N CYS A 80 3.02 -4.82 12.68
CA CYS A 80 2.35 -4.63 13.94
C CYS A 80 3.13 -3.58 14.74
N VAL A 81 2.39 -2.57 15.19
CA VAL A 81 2.81 -1.43 16.02
C VAL A 81 3.40 -1.81 17.39
N THR A 82 3.69 -3.09 17.63
CA THR A 82 4.36 -3.60 18.83
C THR A 82 5.87 -3.72 18.68
N HIS A 83 6.40 -3.74 17.46
CA HIS A 83 7.83 -3.82 17.23
C HIS A 83 8.30 -2.61 16.44
N ASN A 84 9.16 -1.82 17.08
CA ASN A 84 10.01 -0.78 16.49
C ASN A 84 11.01 -1.38 15.47
N PHE A 85 10.50 -2.17 14.52
CA PHE A 85 11.19 -2.75 13.39
C PHE A 85 10.58 -2.17 12.12
N GLY A 86 10.46 -0.84 12.09
CA GLY A 86 10.25 -0.14 10.85
C GLY A 86 11.51 -0.28 10.02
N PHE A 87 11.47 -1.12 8.98
CA PHE A 87 12.13 -0.71 7.74
C PHE A 87 11.34 0.51 7.24
N ASP A 88 11.65 1.68 7.80
CA ASP A 88 11.10 2.99 7.43
C ASP A 88 9.59 3.23 7.69
N GLY A 89 8.85 2.28 8.28
CA GLY A 89 7.44 2.44 8.64
C GLY A 89 6.51 2.72 7.45
N LYS A 90 6.83 2.18 6.27
CA LYS A 90 6.14 2.44 5.01
C LYS A 90 5.54 1.17 4.42
N LEU A 91 4.31 1.28 3.94
CA LEU A 91 3.63 0.25 3.18
C LEU A 91 4.15 0.27 1.74
N VAL A 92 4.93 -0.74 1.36
CA VAL A 92 5.39 -0.88 -0.03
C VAL A 92 4.32 -1.63 -0.84
N VAL A 93 3.87 -0.99 -1.92
CA VAL A 93 2.85 -1.48 -2.83
C VAL A 93 3.50 -1.61 -4.19
N ASN A 94 3.78 -2.83 -4.61
CA ASN A 94 4.30 -3.09 -5.94
C ASN A 94 3.14 -3.21 -6.92
N TYR A 95 3.29 -2.64 -8.10
CA TYR A 95 2.32 -2.80 -9.18
C TYR A 95 3.01 -3.28 -10.45
N ALA A 96 2.34 -4.17 -11.18
CA ALA A 96 2.84 -4.79 -12.40
C ALA A 96 1.72 -4.90 -13.44
N CYS A 97 2.09 -4.85 -14.72
CA CYS A 97 1.15 -5.11 -15.82
C CYS A 97 0.88 -6.61 -16.02
N SER A 98 1.82 -7.45 -15.60
CA SER A 98 1.74 -8.91 -15.66
C SER A 98 1.77 -9.49 -14.24
N MET A 99 1.34 -10.74 -14.08
CA MET A 99 1.59 -11.49 -12.85
C MET A 99 3.10 -11.53 -12.59
N ALA A 100 3.53 -10.85 -11.53
CA ALA A 100 4.94 -10.77 -11.13
C ALA A 100 5.25 -11.71 -9.95
N TRP A 101 4.24 -11.98 -9.13
CA TRP A 101 4.30 -12.93 -8.01
C TRP A 101 3.08 -13.85 -8.07
N GLY A 102 3.34 -15.15 -7.90
CA GLY A 102 2.37 -16.24 -7.90
C GLY A 102 2.92 -17.39 -7.08
#